data_AF-A0AAD8A0K1-F1
#
_entry.id   AF-A0AAD8A0K1-F1
#
_cell.length_a   1.000
_cell.length_b   1.000
_cell.length_c   1.000
_cell.angle_alpha   90.00
_cell.angle_beta   90.00
_cell.angle_gamma   90.00
#
_symmetry.space_group_name_H-M   'P 1'
#
loop_
_entity.id
_entity.type
_entity.pdbx_description
1 polymer ?
#
loop_
_entity_poly.entity_id
_entity_poly.type
_entity_poly.pdbx_seq_one_letter_code
_entity_poly.pdbx_strand_id
1 'polypeptide(L)' 'IVKYMENARHVARIFRDRPQSALDTAVFWTEYVIRHGGAPQMRSAALDLSNIQYLLLDVIAVIV' A
#
# COMPACT_ATOMS: atom_id res chain seq x y z
N ILE A 1 27.37 4.01 6.85
CA ILE A 1 27.07 4.90 5.69
C ILE A 1 27.17 4.14 4.37
N VAL A 2 28.30 3.49 4.06
CA VAL A 2 28.48 2.72 2.81
C VAL A 2 27.43 1.61 2.65
N LYS A 3 27.23 0.74 3.66
CA LYS A 3 26.20 -0.32 3.67
C LYS A 3 24.77 0.20 3.49
N TYR A 4 24.45 1.38 4.06
CA TYR A 4 23.12 2.00 3.89
C TYR A 4 22.93 2.50 2.45
N MET A 5 23.94 3.16 1.89
CA MET A 5 23.89 3.68 0.52
C MET A 5 23.81 2.56 -0.52
N GLU A 6 24.52 1.45 -0.31
CA GLU A 6 24.41 0.27 -1.17
C GLU A 6 23.00 -0.33 -1.12
N ASN A 7 22.42 -0.48 0.07
CA ASN A 7 21.06 -0.98 0.21
C ASN A 7 20.03 -0.02 -0.42
N ALA A 8 20.19 1.29 -0.23
CA ALA A 8 19.34 2.29 -0.86
C ALA A 8 19.40 2.23 -2.40
N ARG A 9 20.60 2.04 -2.97
CA ARG A 9 20.77 1.87 -4.43
C ARG A 9 20.16 0.56 -4.93
N HIS A 10 20.28 -0.52 -4.16
CA HIS A 10 19.67 -1.81 -4.49
C HIS A 10 18.15 -1.70 -4.52
N VAL A 11 17.54 -1.14 -3.48
CA VAL A 11 16.09 -0.89 -3.42
C VAL A 11 15.64 0.03 -4.54
N ALA A 12 16.38 1.09 -4.83
CA ALA A 12 16.05 2.01 -5.92
C ALA A 12 16.10 1.33 -7.31
N ARG A 13 17.02 0.37 -7.51
CA ARG A 13 17.09 -0.41 -8.76
C ARG A 13 15.84 -1.27 -8.91
N ILE A 14 15.46 -2.01 -7.87
CA ILE A 14 14.25 -2.85 -7.87
C ILE A 14 13.00 -1.99 -8.10
N PHE A 15 12.90 -0.83 -7.45
CA PHE A 15 11.74 0.05 -7.63
C PHE A 15 11.61 0.60 -9.06
N ARG A 16 12.73 0.79 -9.76
CA ARG A 16 12.75 1.23 -11.16
C ARG A 16 12.59 0.08 -12.15
N ASP A 17 12.80 -1.15 -11.70
CA ASP A 17 12.63 -2.36 -12.48
C ASP A 17 11.13 -2.70 -12.61
N ARG A 18 10.46 -2.00 -13.51
CA ARG A 18 9.05 -2.20 -13.83
C ARG A 18 8.79 -2.01 -15.32
N PRO A 19 7.84 -2.75 -15.90
CA PRO A 19 7.56 -2.72 -17.33
C PRO A 19 6.87 -1.44 -17.82
N GLN A 20 6.25 -0.67 -16.91
CA GLN A 20 5.55 0.58 -17.23
C GLN A 20 6.13 1.75 -16.43
N SER A 21 6.10 2.96 -17.01
CA SER A 21 6.58 4.15 -16.32
C SER A 21 5.68 4.51 -15.13
N ALA A 22 6.23 5.25 -14.17
CA ALA A 22 5.47 5.73 -13.02
C ALA A 22 4.22 6.51 -13.42
N LEU A 23 4.38 7.33 -14.46
CA LEU A 23 3.35 8.22 -14.95
C LEU A 23 2.23 7.40 -15.60
N ASP A 24 2.58 6.43 -16.46
CA ASP A 24 1.58 5.59 -17.13
C ASP A 24 0.78 4.76 -16.13
N THR A 25 1.44 4.21 -15.11
CA THR A 25 0.75 3.50 -14.02
C THR A 25 -0.20 4.43 -13.27
N ALA A 26 0.22 5.65 -12.96
CA ALA A 26 -0.62 6.63 -12.26
C ALA A 26 -1.84 7.06 -13.10
N VAL A 27 -1.65 7.31 -14.40
CA VAL A 27 -2.73 7.61 -15.34
C VAL A 27 -3.73 6.45 -15.40
N PHE A 28 -3.24 5.22 -15.58
CA PHE A 28 -4.07 4.03 -15.62
C PHE A 28 -4.96 3.88 -14.38
N TRP A 29 -4.39 4.02 -13.18
CA TRP A 29 -5.16 3.90 -11.93
C TRP A 29 -6.14 5.06 -11.73
N THR A 30 -5.77 6.27 -12.14
CA THR A 30 -6.67 7.44 -12.08
C THR A 30 -7.90 7.20 -12.95
N GLU A 31 -7.70 6.77 -14.19
CA GLU A 31 -8.81 6.41 -15.07
C GLU A 31 -9.62 5.22 -14.54
N TYR A 32 -8.94 4.22 -13.97
CA TYR A 32 -9.60 3.06 -13.37
C TYR A 32 -10.57 3.47 -12.26
N VAL A 33 -10.15 4.38 -11.37
CA VAL A 33 -10.99 4.92 -10.30
C VAL A 33 -12.20 5.65 -10.86
N ILE A 34 -12.00 6.50 -11.88
CA ILE A 34 -13.10 7.22 -12.54
C ILE A 34 -14.07 6.25 -13.22
N ARG A 35 -13.57 5.26 -13.96
CA ARG A 35 -14.38 4.25 -14.67
C ARG A 35 -15.21 3.37 -13.73
N HIS A 36 -14.73 3.13 -12.50
CA HIS A 36 -15.38 2.24 -11.54
C HIS A 36 -15.99 3.01 -10.35
N GLY A 37 -16.40 4.27 -10.56
CA GLY A 37 -17.18 5.02 -9.57
C GLY A 37 -16.48 5.22 -8.22
N GLY A 38 -15.17 5.47 -8.23
CA GLY A 38 -14.38 5.69 -7.03
C GLY A 38 -13.61 4.45 -6.54
N ALA A 39 -13.73 3.31 -7.22
CA ALA A 39 -13.07 2.05 -6.88
C ALA A 39 -13.15 1.70 -5.38
N PRO A 40 -14.37 1.53 -4.81
CA PRO A 40 -14.56 1.24 -3.40
C PRO A 40 -13.80 -0.01 -2.92
N GLN A 41 -13.54 -0.96 -3.82
CA GLN A 41 -12.73 -2.15 -3.57
C GLN A 41 -11.23 -1.89 -3.37
N MET A 42 -10.71 -0.75 -3.83
CA MET A 42 -9.31 -0.35 -3.61
C MET A 42 -9.12 0.31 -2.24
N ARG A 43 -10.20 0.66 -1.55
CA ARG A 43 -10.16 1.21 -0.20
C ARG A 43 -9.84 0.09 0.80
N SER A 44 -8.94 0.37 1.75
CA SER A 44 -8.67 -0.57 2.83
C SER A 44 -9.93 -0.77 3.68
N ALA A 45 -10.36 -2.02 3.86
CA ALA A 45 -11.46 -2.38 4.76
C ALA A 45 -11.18 -1.99 6.22
N ALA A 46 -9.91 -1.81 6.58
CA ALA A 46 -9.50 -1.34 7.90
C ALA A 46 -10.06 0.04 8.26
N LEU A 47 -10.41 0.87 7.27
CA LEU A 47 -10.96 2.20 7.50
C LEU A 47 -12.39 2.18 8.05
N ASP A 48 -13.11 1.06 7.87
CA ASP A 48 -14.47 0.90 8.40
C ASP A 48 -14.47 0.18 9.76
N LEU A 49 -13.31 -0.24 10.26
CA LEU A 49 -13.19 -0.97 11.52
C LEU A 49 -13.16 0.00 12.72
N SER A 50 -13.78 -0.42 13.83
CA SER A 50 -13.59 0.26 15.12
C SER A 50 -12.15 0.06 15.61
N ASN A 51 -11.65 1.00 16.42
CA ASN A 51 -10.29 0.89 17.00
C ASN A 51 -10.05 -0.42 17.75
N ILE A 52 -11.10 -0.98 18.38
CA ILE A 52 -11.03 -2.25 19.10
C ILE A 52 -10.73 -3.41 18.14
N GLN A 53 -11.43 -3.49 17.01
CA GLN A 53 -11.23 -4.53 15.99
C GLN A 53 -9.94 -4.31 15.22
N TYR A 54 -9.63 -3.06 14.87
CA TYR A 54 -8.39 -2.71 14.17
C TYR A 54 -7.14 -3.10 14.97
N LEU A 55 -7.18 -2.91 16.30
CA LEU A 55 -6.10 -3.27 17.22
C LEU A 55 -6.22 -4.69 17.80
N LEU A 56 -7.27 -5.44 17.47
CA LEU A 56 -7.53 -6.78 17.99
C LEU A 56 -7.48 -6.85 19.54
N LEU A 57 -8.04 -5.83 20.21
CA LEU A 57 -7.95 -5.73 21.68
C LEU A 57 -8.69 -6.87 22.39
N ASP A 58 -9.73 -7.41 21.77
CA ASP A 58 -10.46 -8.59 22.23
C ASP A 58 -9.58 -9.85 22.24
N VAL A 59 -8.79 -10.06 21.20
CA VAL A 59 -7.82 -11.17 21.12
C VAL A 59 -6.73 -11.01 22.16
N ILE A 60 -6.21 -9.79 22.32
CA ILE A 60 -5.18 -9.50 23.34
C ILE A 60 -5.73 -9.77 24.75
N ALA A 61 -6.95 -9.33 25.05
CA ALA A 61 -7.58 -9.55 26.35
C ALA A 61 -7.86 -11.02 26.66
N VAL A 62 -8.06 -11.88 25.64
CA VAL A 62 -8.24 -13.32 25.83
C VAL A 62 -6.92 -14.05 26.07
N ILE A 63 -5.83 -13.57 25.46
CA ILE A 63 -4.50 -14.19 25.55
C ILE A 63 -3.76 -13.79 26.84
N VAL A 64 -4.04 -12.60 27.38
CA VAL A 64 -3.44 -12.05 28.62
C VAL A 64 -4.32 -12.39 29.83
#